data_AF-A0A845GH44-F1
#
_entry.id   AF-A0A845GH44-F1
#
_cell.length_a   1.000
_cell.length_b   1.000
_cell.length_c   1.000
_cell.angle_alpha   90.00
_cell.angle_beta   90.00
_cell.angle_gamma   90.00
#
_symmetry.space_group_name_H-M   'P 1'
#
loop_
_entity.id
_entity.type
_entity.pdbx_description
1 polymer ?
#
loop_
_entity_poly.entity_id
_entity_poly.type
_entity_poly.pdbx_seq_one_letter_code
_entity_poly.pdbx_strand_id
1 'polypeptide(L)'
;MVPPFTSTPAGQLVINWHITEACNYGCHYCYAKWEKPDRQRELVHDAGRTKELLKRLYEFFHPDNKGNPLRQHMDWGSVRLNLAGGEPLLYTRRVLEMLPVARDIGFDVSLITNGSKLDSAIMASMATSISMLGLSIDSPSARNNEEIGRSDRRGRQLDLAGLAAAVDQGRRSNPRLRVKVNTVVNQVNQWDDMTSVIERLRPEKWKVLRMLPVVDDSLAVSQQAFNDFVIRHAHLASIRHVEDNQDMTESYLMVDPMGRFFQNAAGAGARGYRYSQPILEAGALAAFAGMRFSAPKFLFRYVAPAGAAPVPSPGAISAPFNLMVAAPA
;
A
#
# COMPACT_ATOMS: atom_id res chain seq x y z
N MET A 1 -34.33 11.77 7.65
CA MET A 1 -33.26 12.77 7.49
C MET A 1 -31.98 12.15 7.98
N VAL A 2 -31.03 11.86 7.09
CA VAL A 2 -29.70 11.35 7.44
C VAL A 2 -28.89 12.55 7.96
N PRO A 3 -28.22 12.47 9.11
CA PRO A 3 -27.45 13.59 9.62
C PRO A 3 -26.27 13.88 8.66
N PRO A 4 -25.88 15.16 8.49
CA PRO A 4 -24.74 15.50 7.66
C PRO A 4 -23.49 14.85 8.27
N PHE A 5 -22.76 14.08 7.44
CA PHE A 5 -21.43 13.61 7.79
C PHE A 5 -20.55 14.84 8.07
N THR A 6 -20.34 15.16 9.34
CA THR A 6 -19.30 16.10 9.76
C THR A 6 -17.97 15.44 9.43
N SER A 7 -17.31 15.93 8.38
CA SER A 7 -16.02 15.44 7.90
C SER A 7 -14.99 15.57 9.00
N THR A 8 -14.65 14.46 9.65
CA THR A 8 -13.35 14.39 10.32
C THR A 8 -12.31 14.41 9.19
N PRO A 9 -11.39 15.38 9.14
CA PRO A 9 -10.37 15.40 8.10
C PRO A 9 -9.65 14.03 8.10
N ALA A 10 -9.38 13.47 6.93
CA ALA A 10 -8.32 12.48 6.85
C ALA A 10 -7.06 13.21 7.36
N GLY A 11 -6.58 12.89 8.55
CA GLY A 11 -5.39 13.57 9.10
C GLY A 11 -4.21 13.55 8.10
N GLN A 12 -4.19 12.55 7.22
CA GLN A 12 -3.18 12.34 6.20
C GLN A 12 -3.76 11.64 4.96
N LEU A 13 -3.55 12.20 3.76
CA LEU A 13 -3.78 11.53 2.48
C LEU A 13 -2.58 10.62 2.16
N VAL A 14 -2.81 9.42 1.60
CA VAL A 14 -1.73 8.46 1.33
C VAL A 14 -1.68 8.11 -0.14
N ILE A 15 -0.54 8.38 -0.78
CA ILE A 15 -0.24 8.00 -2.16
C ILE A 15 0.69 6.79 -2.12
N ASN A 16 0.32 5.71 -2.80
CA ASN A 16 1.13 4.49 -2.90
C ASN A 16 1.83 4.49 -4.24
N TRP A 17 3.13 4.74 -4.23
CA TRP A 17 3.92 4.65 -5.45
C TRP A 17 4.67 3.32 -5.48
N HIS A 18 4.30 2.47 -6.42
CA HIS A 18 5.03 1.26 -6.75
C HIS A 18 6.24 1.63 -7.59
N ILE A 19 7.42 1.71 -6.99
CA ILE A 19 8.61 2.24 -7.67
C ILE A 19 9.22 1.25 -8.67
N THR A 20 8.87 -0.03 -8.58
CA THR A 20 9.39 -1.10 -9.44
C THR A 20 8.48 -2.32 -9.46
N GLU A 21 8.56 -3.12 -10.53
CA GLU A 21 8.07 -4.51 -10.58
C GLU A 21 9.10 -5.55 -10.15
N ALA A 22 10.38 -5.21 -10.16
CA ALA A 22 11.44 -6.13 -9.79
C ALA A 22 11.25 -6.58 -8.33
N CYS A 23 11.19 -7.89 -8.11
CA CYS A 23 11.13 -8.51 -6.80
C CYS A 23 12.08 -9.71 -6.76
N ASN A 24 12.67 -9.97 -5.60
CA ASN A 24 13.45 -11.18 -5.38
C ASN A 24 12.60 -12.38 -5.00
N TYR A 25 11.32 -12.20 -4.68
CA TYR A 25 10.36 -13.27 -4.38
C TYR A 25 9.44 -13.56 -5.57
N GLY A 26 8.77 -14.71 -5.52
CA GLY A 26 7.87 -15.20 -6.56
C GLY A 26 6.47 -15.50 -6.02
N CYS A 27 5.92 -14.66 -5.13
CA CYS A 27 4.65 -14.94 -4.46
C CYS A 27 3.52 -15.20 -5.48
N HIS A 28 2.80 -16.31 -5.34
CA HIS A 28 1.76 -16.70 -6.31
C HIS A 28 0.56 -15.73 -6.34
N TYR A 29 0.25 -15.08 -5.20
CA TYR A 29 -0.80 -14.07 -5.14
C TYR A 29 -0.37 -12.66 -5.61
N CYS A 30 0.91 -12.47 -6.01
CA CYS A 30 1.48 -11.14 -6.20
C CYS A 30 0.72 -10.33 -7.26
N TYR A 31 0.16 -9.19 -6.85
CA TYR A 31 -0.57 -8.29 -7.75
C TYR A 31 0.35 -7.24 -8.40
N ALA A 32 1.59 -7.07 -7.92
CA ALA A 32 2.53 -6.06 -8.41
C ALA A 32 3.12 -6.42 -9.78
N LYS A 33 2.28 -6.41 -10.81
CA LYS A 33 2.56 -6.74 -12.21
C LYS A 33 1.94 -5.69 -13.11
N TRP A 34 2.72 -4.99 -13.91
CA TRP A 34 2.20 -3.88 -14.71
C TRP A 34 2.48 -4.06 -16.20
N GLU A 35 1.64 -3.44 -17.02
CA GLU A 35 1.89 -3.33 -18.45
C GLU A 35 3.06 -2.36 -18.67
N LYS A 36 4.13 -2.85 -19.30
CA LYS A 36 5.32 -2.06 -19.60
C LYS A 36 5.28 -1.62 -21.06
N PRO A 37 5.26 -0.31 -21.35
CA PRO A 37 5.50 0.17 -22.70
C PRO A 37 6.88 -0.31 -23.19
N ASP A 38 6.98 -0.66 -24.46
CA ASP A 38 8.24 -1.09 -25.06
C ASP A 38 9.33 -0.02 -24.85
N ARG A 39 10.51 -0.46 -24.39
CA ARG A 39 11.74 0.35 -24.26
C ARG A 39 11.75 1.44 -23.19
N GLN A 40 10.68 1.61 -22.38
CA GLN A 40 10.67 2.58 -21.29
C GLN A 40 11.20 1.98 -19.98
N ARG A 41 12.15 2.66 -19.33
CA ARG A 41 12.68 2.27 -18.01
C ARG A 41 11.81 2.82 -16.89
N GLU A 42 11.75 2.09 -15.78
CA GLU A 42 11.07 2.52 -14.55
C GLU A 42 11.64 3.82 -14.01
N LEU A 43 10.77 4.72 -13.52
CA LEU A 43 11.16 6.07 -13.12
C LEU A 43 12.18 6.07 -11.98
N VAL A 44 12.20 5.04 -11.14
CA VAL A 44 13.20 4.84 -10.06
C VAL A 44 14.65 4.88 -10.57
N HIS A 45 14.88 4.63 -11.86
CA HIS A 45 16.20 4.68 -12.49
C HIS A 45 16.64 6.08 -12.94
N ASP A 46 15.74 7.06 -12.94
CA ASP A 46 15.98 8.45 -13.33
C ASP A 46 15.65 9.39 -12.17
N ALA A 47 16.69 9.92 -11.52
CA ALA A 47 16.54 10.79 -10.35
C ALA A 47 15.82 12.11 -10.68
N GLY A 48 16.05 12.67 -11.88
CA GLY A 48 15.43 13.92 -12.31
C GLY A 48 13.93 13.75 -12.52
N ARG A 49 13.55 12.72 -13.29
CA ARG A 49 12.13 12.40 -13.53
C ARG A 49 11.41 11.92 -12.27
N THR A 50 12.10 11.19 -11.39
CA THR A 50 11.57 10.84 -10.06
C THR A 50 11.24 12.10 -9.27
N LYS A 51 12.20 13.02 -9.11
CA LYS A 51 11.97 14.27 -8.36
C LYS A 51 10.83 15.08 -8.96
N GLU A 52 10.74 15.15 -10.28
CA GLU A 52 9.64 15.84 -10.95
C GLU A 52 8.29 15.16 -10.68
N LEU A 53 8.21 13.83 -10.72
CA LEU A 53 6.98 13.09 -10.38
C LEU A 53 6.53 13.41 -8.95
N LEU A 54 7.47 13.38 -8.00
CA LEU A 54 7.18 13.68 -6.59
C LEU A 54 6.63 15.10 -6.42
N LYS A 55 7.22 16.09 -7.10
CA LYS A 55 6.71 17.47 -7.10
C LYS A 55 5.29 17.55 -7.66
N ARG A 56 5.03 16.98 -8.84
CA ARG A 56 3.70 17.00 -9.47
C ARG A 56 2.63 16.34 -8.61
N LEU A 57 2.97 15.22 -7.97
CA LEU A 57 2.09 14.55 -7.03
C LEU A 57 1.81 15.41 -5.80
N TYR A 58 2.85 15.99 -5.19
CA TYR A 58 2.68 16.81 -3.99
C TYR A 58 1.88 18.07 -4.26
N GLU A 59 2.21 18.81 -5.33
CA GLU A 59 1.48 20.02 -5.75
C GLU A 59 0.00 19.71 -5.99
N PHE A 60 -0.29 18.61 -6.71
CA PHE A 60 -1.66 18.22 -6.99
C PHE A 60 -2.42 17.84 -5.72
N PHE A 61 -1.81 17.09 -4.81
CA PHE A 61 -2.44 16.67 -3.56
C PHE A 61 -2.11 17.58 -2.36
N HIS A 62 -1.60 18.79 -2.59
CA HIS A 62 -1.21 19.69 -1.50
C HIS A 62 -2.41 19.99 -0.59
N PRO A 63 -2.24 20.07 0.75
CA PRO A 63 -3.31 20.44 1.67
C PRO A 63 -4.05 21.74 1.31
N ASP A 64 -3.34 22.69 0.69
CA ASP A 64 -3.90 23.98 0.28
C ASP A 64 -4.42 24.00 -1.16
N ASN A 65 -4.26 22.93 -1.94
CA ASN A 65 -4.82 22.86 -3.29
C ASN A 65 -6.34 22.65 -3.23
N LYS A 66 -7.09 23.75 -3.11
CA LYS A 66 -8.56 23.75 -3.11
C LYS A 66 -9.18 23.34 -4.45
N GLY A 67 -8.41 23.43 -5.54
CA GLY A 67 -8.84 23.00 -6.88
C GLY A 67 -8.74 21.48 -7.10
N ASN A 68 -8.21 20.71 -6.14
CA ASN A 68 -8.17 19.26 -6.26
C ASN A 68 -9.60 18.67 -6.22
N PRO A 69 -10.00 17.82 -7.18
CA PRO A 69 -11.34 17.24 -7.22
C PRO A 69 -11.76 16.49 -5.95
N LEU A 70 -10.82 15.89 -5.21
CA LEU A 70 -11.11 15.18 -3.97
C LEU A 70 -11.56 16.10 -2.83
N ARG A 71 -11.30 17.41 -2.91
CA ARG A 71 -11.73 18.40 -1.91
C ARG A 71 -13.24 18.51 -1.77
N GLN A 72 -13.98 18.11 -2.79
CA GLN A 72 -15.45 18.05 -2.73
C GLN A 72 -15.97 16.91 -1.85
N HIS A 73 -15.11 15.94 -1.53
CA HIS A 73 -15.52 14.70 -0.86
C HIS A 73 -14.76 14.42 0.43
N MET A 74 -13.55 14.97 0.58
CA MET A 74 -12.72 14.76 1.75
C MET A 74 -11.71 15.89 1.94
N ASP A 75 -11.36 16.13 3.20
CA ASP A 75 -10.26 17.02 3.57
C ASP A 75 -9.06 16.24 4.07
N TRP A 76 -7.87 16.79 3.84
CA TRP A 76 -6.63 16.31 4.45
C TRP A 76 -5.67 17.44 4.79
N GLY A 77 -4.90 17.24 5.87
CA GLY A 77 -3.93 18.20 6.40
C GLY A 77 -2.46 17.87 6.10
N SER A 78 -2.17 16.65 5.67
CA SER A 78 -0.82 16.21 5.28
C SER A 78 -0.88 15.16 4.18
N VAL A 79 0.24 14.92 3.50
CA VAL A 79 0.34 13.91 2.44
C VAL A 79 1.49 12.98 2.77
N ARG A 80 1.22 11.67 2.78
CA ARG A 80 2.23 10.62 2.91
C ARG A 80 2.46 9.92 1.59
N LEU A 81 3.72 9.88 1.17
CA LEU A 81 4.18 9.02 0.10
C LEU A 81 4.57 7.66 0.67
N ASN A 82 3.89 6.60 0.23
CA ASN A 82 4.23 5.23 0.54
C ASN A 82 4.98 4.60 -0.63
N LEU A 83 6.27 4.33 -0.45
CA LEU A 83 7.11 3.62 -1.40
C LEU A 83 6.80 2.12 -1.29
N ALA A 84 6.31 1.52 -2.36
CA ALA A 84 5.96 0.11 -2.50
C ALA A 84 6.49 -0.43 -3.84
N GLY A 85 6.10 -1.63 -4.25
CA GLY A 85 6.53 -2.22 -5.53
C GLY A 85 6.69 -3.72 -5.42
N GLY A 86 7.48 -4.30 -6.33
CA GLY A 86 8.00 -5.66 -6.22
C GLY A 86 8.80 -5.81 -4.93
N GLU A 87 10.03 -5.31 -4.89
CA GLU A 87 10.79 -5.10 -3.65
C GLU A 87 11.65 -3.81 -3.74
N PRO A 88 11.22 -2.70 -3.11
CA PRO A 88 11.94 -1.42 -3.14
C PRO A 88 13.42 -1.51 -2.75
N LEU A 89 13.76 -2.35 -1.77
CA LEU A 89 15.13 -2.45 -1.26
C LEU A 89 16.09 -3.19 -2.20
N LEU A 90 15.62 -3.75 -3.32
CA LEU A 90 16.52 -4.12 -4.44
C LEU A 90 17.26 -2.90 -5.01
N TYR A 91 16.67 -1.71 -4.87
CA TYR A 91 17.28 -0.44 -5.26
C TYR A 91 17.56 0.43 -4.03
N THR A 92 18.15 -0.16 -2.98
CA THR A 92 18.45 0.53 -1.70
C THR A 92 19.07 1.92 -1.91
N ARG A 93 20.08 2.05 -2.77
CA ARG A 93 20.70 3.35 -3.08
C ARG A 93 19.69 4.39 -3.57
N ARG A 94 18.81 4.02 -4.50
CA ARG A 94 17.77 4.91 -5.05
C ARG A 94 16.73 5.27 -4.00
N VAL A 95 16.33 4.32 -3.17
CA VAL A 95 15.42 4.59 -2.04
C VAL A 95 16.06 5.61 -1.10
N LEU A 96 17.30 5.40 -0.66
CA LEU A 96 18.01 6.32 0.24
C LEU A 96 18.22 7.72 -0.37
N GLU A 97 18.43 7.82 -1.68
CA GLU A 97 18.48 9.10 -2.40
C GLU A 97 17.11 9.79 -2.47
N MET A 98 16.01 9.04 -2.58
CA MET A 98 14.65 9.55 -2.76
C MET A 98 14.00 10.03 -1.45
N LEU A 99 14.27 9.36 -0.33
CA LEU A 99 13.69 9.68 0.98
C LEU A 99 13.87 11.14 1.40
N PRO A 100 15.09 11.74 1.41
CA PRO A 100 15.26 13.14 1.76
C PRO A 100 14.56 14.06 0.76
N VAL A 101 14.62 13.76 -0.55
CA VAL A 101 13.95 14.55 -1.59
C VAL A 101 12.44 14.61 -1.37
N ALA A 102 11.80 13.49 -1.03
CA ALA A 102 10.36 13.46 -0.75
C ALA A 102 10.01 14.29 0.50
N ARG A 103 10.83 14.22 1.56
CA ARG A 103 10.61 15.03 2.77
C ARG A 103 10.80 16.52 2.52
N ASP A 104 11.83 16.91 1.77
CA ASP A 104 12.10 18.31 1.43
C ASP A 104 10.98 18.92 0.58
N ILE A 105 10.28 18.11 -0.23
CA ILE A 105 9.09 18.51 -0.97
C ILE A 105 7.88 18.73 -0.02
N GLY A 106 7.85 18.02 1.12
CA GLY A 106 6.82 18.16 2.15
C GLY A 106 6.01 16.88 2.42
N PHE A 107 6.42 15.73 1.88
CA PHE A 107 5.79 14.46 2.20
C PHE A 107 6.24 13.94 3.57
N ASP A 108 5.29 13.37 4.32
CA ASP A 108 5.64 12.24 5.18
C ASP A 108 5.99 11.04 4.31
N VAL A 109 6.92 10.18 4.73
CA VAL A 109 7.31 9.02 3.91
C VAL A 109 7.08 7.72 4.66
N SER A 110 6.59 6.70 3.96
CA SER A 110 6.58 5.32 4.44
C SER A 110 7.15 4.37 3.39
N LEU A 111 7.59 3.20 3.84
CA LEU A 111 8.15 2.16 2.98
C LEU A 111 7.43 0.84 3.25
N ILE A 112 7.01 0.11 2.23
CA ILE A 112 6.60 -1.30 2.33
C ILE A 112 7.68 -2.19 1.71
N THR A 113 8.10 -3.21 2.44
CA THR A 113 9.12 -4.18 2.00
C THR A 113 8.74 -5.59 2.44
N ASN A 114 9.21 -6.59 1.69
CA ASN A 114 9.19 -8.00 2.09
C ASN A 114 10.21 -8.33 3.20
N GLY A 115 11.09 -7.36 3.54
CA GLY A 115 12.06 -7.44 4.63
C GLY A 115 13.33 -8.23 4.32
N SER A 116 13.38 -8.98 3.21
CA SER A 116 14.50 -9.89 2.90
C SER A 116 15.84 -9.20 2.62
N LYS A 117 15.81 -7.89 2.33
CA LYS A 117 16.99 -7.04 2.13
C LYS A 117 17.18 -6.04 3.26
N LEU A 118 16.29 -6.03 4.25
CA LEU A 118 16.34 -5.07 5.33
C LEU A 118 17.23 -5.60 6.45
N ASP A 119 18.35 -4.92 6.70
CA ASP A 119 19.20 -5.14 7.86
C ASP A 119 19.27 -3.88 8.74
N SER A 120 20.01 -3.98 9.85
CA SER A 120 20.16 -2.86 10.80
C SER A 120 20.92 -1.66 10.20
N ALA A 121 21.84 -1.87 9.25
CA ALA A 121 22.62 -0.80 8.64
C ALA A 121 21.77 0.01 7.65
N ILE A 122 21.00 -0.70 6.81
CA ILE A 122 20.02 -0.11 5.90
C ILE A 122 18.95 0.62 6.72
N MET A 123 18.43 0.01 7.79
CA MET A 123 17.48 0.67 8.66
C MET A 123 18.05 1.96 9.26
N ALA A 124 19.25 1.92 9.83
CA ALA A 124 19.88 3.11 10.42
C ALA A 124 20.02 4.25 9.40
N SER A 125 20.26 3.91 8.13
CA SER A 125 20.41 4.88 7.04
C SER A 125 19.09 5.54 6.62
N MET A 126 17.93 4.93 6.89
CA MET A 126 16.62 5.45 6.47
C MET A 126 15.66 5.83 7.60
N ALA A 127 15.87 5.33 8.83
CA ALA A 127 14.88 5.40 9.91
C ALA A 127 14.40 6.82 10.23
N THR A 128 15.30 7.81 10.22
CA THR A 128 14.98 9.22 10.48
C THR A 128 14.22 9.88 9.33
N SER A 129 14.19 9.25 8.15
CA SER A 129 13.53 9.75 6.95
C SER A 129 12.18 9.11 6.67
N ILE A 130 11.76 8.10 7.45
CA ILE A 130 10.46 7.45 7.31
C ILE A 130 9.63 7.61 8.59
N SER A 131 8.35 7.86 8.41
CA SER A 131 7.33 7.88 9.46
C SER A 131 6.79 6.48 9.77
N MET A 132 6.82 5.57 8.78
CA MET A 132 6.28 4.23 8.91
C MET A 132 7.04 3.21 8.06
N LEU A 133 7.36 2.08 8.67
CA LEU A 133 7.86 0.87 8.02
C LEU A 133 6.73 -0.17 7.93
N GLY A 134 6.36 -0.55 6.72
CA GLY A 134 5.47 -1.66 6.42
C GLY A 134 6.25 -2.93 6.08
N LEU A 135 5.94 -4.01 6.77
CA LEU A 135 6.53 -5.32 6.59
C LEU A 135 5.45 -6.26 6.07
N SER A 136 5.62 -6.78 4.86
CA SER A 136 4.78 -7.87 4.38
C SER A 136 5.28 -9.16 5.03
N ILE A 137 4.47 -9.87 5.81
CA ILE A 137 4.80 -11.18 6.42
C ILE A 137 3.53 -12.03 6.45
N ASP A 138 3.56 -13.18 5.77
CA ASP A 138 2.36 -14.00 5.61
C ASP A 138 2.35 -15.26 6.45
N SER A 139 3.51 -15.77 6.86
CA SER A 139 3.58 -16.99 7.65
C SER A 139 4.81 -16.99 8.57
N PRO A 140 4.71 -17.55 9.79
CA PRO A 140 5.87 -17.90 10.60
C PRO A 140 6.57 -19.17 10.11
N SER A 141 5.90 -19.98 9.29
CA SER A 141 6.37 -21.29 8.82
C SER A 141 7.21 -21.13 7.55
N ALA A 142 8.44 -21.64 7.60
CA ALA A 142 9.32 -21.64 6.42
C ALA A 142 8.72 -22.43 5.25
N ARG A 143 8.08 -23.58 5.55
CA ARG A 143 7.39 -24.40 4.55
C ARG A 143 6.26 -23.63 3.86
N ASN A 144 5.42 -22.97 4.65
CA ASN A 144 4.29 -22.21 4.09
C ASN A 144 4.80 -21.02 3.28
N ASN A 145 5.85 -20.33 3.74
CA ASN A 145 6.48 -19.26 2.98
C ASN A 145 7.03 -19.76 1.64
N GLU A 146 7.64 -20.94 1.58
CA GLU A 146 8.09 -21.56 0.33
C GLU A 146 6.92 -21.84 -0.62
N GLU A 147 5.85 -22.47 -0.12
CA GLU A 147 4.64 -22.80 -0.90
C GLU A 147 3.89 -21.56 -1.38
N ILE A 148 3.92 -20.46 -0.63
CA ILE A 148 3.37 -19.17 -1.04
C ILE A 148 4.24 -18.50 -2.12
N GLY A 149 5.54 -18.84 -2.20
CA GLY A 149 6.52 -18.21 -3.08
C GLY A 149 7.29 -17.05 -2.43
N ARG A 150 7.31 -16.96 -1.09
CA ARG A 150 8.06 -15.98 -0.28
C ARG A 150 9.51 -16.38 -0.03
N SER A 151 10.16 -16.83 -1.10
CA SER A 151 11.57 -17.20 -1.11
C SER A 151 12.21 -16.65 -2.38
N ASP A 152 13.52 -16.38 -2.31
CA ASP A 152 14.25 -16.03 -3.51
C ASP A 152 14.58 -17.26 -4.37
N ARG A 153 15.16 -17.02 -5.56
CA ARG A 153 15.56 -18.10 -6.49
C ARG A 153 16.57 -19.10 -5.91
N ARG A 154 17.17 -18.80 -4.76
CA ARG A 154 18.09 -19.68 -4.02
C ARG A 154 17.42 -20.32 -2.79
N GLY A 155 16.10 -20.20 -2.64
CA GLY A 155 15.34 -20.69 -1.50
C GLY A 155 15.50 -19.86 -0.23
N ARG A 156 16.15 -18.68 -0.28
CA ARG A 156 16.35 -17.87 0.94
C ARG A 156 15.08 -17.13 1.29
N GLN A 157 14.72 -17.19 2.57
CA GLN A 157 13.54 -16.56 3.13
C GLN A 157 13.90 -15.42 4.07
N LEU A 158 12.88 -14.76 4.62
CA LEU A 158 13.02 -13.70 5.59
C LEU A 158 13.68 -14.21 6.87
N ASP A 159 14.80 -13.60 7.27
CA ASP A 159 15.33 -13.78 8.62
C ASP A 159 14.53 -12.91 9.60
N LEU A 160 13.57 -13.53 10.30
CA LEU A 160 12.74 -12.84 11.27
C LEU A 160 13.56 -12.29 12.46
N ALA A 161 14.68 -12.91 12.80
CA ALA A 161 15.53 -12.45 13.89
C ALA A 161 16.32 -11.20 13.49
N GLY A 162 16.98 -11.25 12.34
CA GLY A 162 17.65 -10.09 11.75
C GLY A 162 16.67 -8.93 11.49
N LEU A 163 15.45 -9.24 11.04
CA LEU A 163 14.40 -8.23 10.86
C LEU A 163 13.98 -7.56 12.17
N ALA A 164 13.78 -8.34 13.24
CA ALA A 164 13.45 -7.78 14.55
C ALA A 164 14.56 -6.85 15.06
N ALA A 165 15.83 -7.24 14.88
CA ALA A 165 16.97 -6.39 15.22
C ALA A 165 16.99 -5.09 14.40
N ALA A 166 16.69 -5.17 13.09
CA ALA A 166 16.56 -4.00 12.23
C ALA A 166 15.42 -3.09 12.70
N VAL A 167 14.25 -3.64 13.03
CA VAL A 167 13.11 -2.87 13.56
C VAL A 167 13.48 -2.15 14.87
N ASP A 168 14.14 -2.84 15.80
CA ASP A 168 14.60 -2.21 17.04
C ASP A 168 15.62 -1.11 16.77
N GLN A 169 16.55 -1.31 15.82
CA GLN A 169 17.46 -0.26 15.38
C GLN A 169 16.70 0.95 14.82
N GLY A 170 15.67 0.73 14.01
CA GLY A 170 14.83 1.80 13.47
C GLY A 170 14.15 2.62 14.56
N ARG A 171 13.61 1.95 15.60
CA ARG A 171 13.00 2.62 16.76
C ARG A 171 14.01 3.41 17.60
N ARG A 172 15.24 2.90 17.76
CA ARG A 172 16.32 3.64 18.44
C ARG A 172 16.69 4.91 17.67
N SER A 173 16.80 4.81 16.35
CA SER A 173 17.15 5.95 15.48
C SER A 173 16.01 6.95 15.29
N ASN A 174 14.75 6.49 15.35
CA ASN A 174 13.55 7.32 15.25
C ASN A 174 12.47 6.81 16.22
N PRO A 175 12.37 7.38 17.44
CA PRO A 175 11.38 6.96 18.44
C PRO A 175 9.92 7.12 18.01
N ARG A 176 9.64 7.89 16.94
CA ARG A 176 8.31 8.06 16.36
C ARG A 176 8.03 7.13 15.19
N LEU A 177 8.99 6.26 14.82
CA LEU A 177 8.83 5.30 13.74
C LEU A 177 7.69 4.33 14.08
N ARG A 178 6.69 4.29 13.21
CA ARG A 178 5.63 3.29 13.27
C ARG A 178 6.00 2.07 12.44
N VAL A 179 5.68 0.89 12.93
CA VAL A 179 5.78 -0.39 12.26
C VAL A 179 4.38 -0.90 11.95
N LYS A 180 4.21 -1.37 10.73
CA LYS A 180 2.98 -2.01 10.25
C LYS A 180 3.33 -3.38 9.71
N VAL A 181 2.60 -4.42 10.10
CA VAL A 181 2.67 -5.73 9.44
C VAL A 181 1.48 -5.87 8.50
N ASN A 182 1.70 -6.35 7.28
CA ASN A 182 0.64 -6.76 6.36
C ASN A 182 0.74 -8.27 6.16
N THR A 183 -0.40 -8.97 6.26
CA THR A 183 -0.51 -10.41 6.05
C THR A 183 -1.62 -10.67 5.03
N VAL A 184 -1.29 -11.32 3.93
CA VAL A 184 -2.27 -11.83 2.96
C VAL A 184 -2.64 -13.26 3.34
N VAL A 185 -3.82 -13.42 3.90
CA VAL A 185 -4.39 -14.72 4.26
C VAL A 185 -4.89 -15.41 3.00
N ASN A 186 -4.43 -16.62 2.79
CA ASN A 186 -4.57 -17.41 1.59
C ASN A 186 -4.72 -18.90 1.96
N GLN A 187 -4.90 -19.77 0.96
CA GLN A 187 -5.15 -21.19 1.19
C GLN A 187 -4.06 -21.91 2.01
N VAL A 188 -2.81 -21.48 1.92
CA VAL A 188 -1.67 -22.12 2.60
C VAL A 188 -1.59 -21.70 4.07
N ASN A 189 -1.74 -20.40 4.36
CA ASN A 189 -1.54 -19.86 5.71
C ASN A 189 -2.83 -19.65 6.52
N GLN A 190 -4.01 -20.04 6.02
CA GLN A 190 -5.30 -19.89 6.73
C GLN A 190 -5.31 -20.52 8.15
N TRP A 191 -4.42 -21.49 8.40
CA TRP A 191 -4.26 -22.17 9.68
C TRP A 191 -3.16 -21.59 10.56
N ASP A 192 -2.35 -20.66 10.05
CA ASP A 192 -1.22 -20.12 10.78
C ASP A 192 -1.66 -19.31 12.01
N ASP A 193 -0.79 -19.33 13.02
CA ASP A 193 -0.82 -18.44 14.16
C ASP A 193 0.33 -17.42 14.06
N MET A 194 -0.03 -16.16 13.80
CA MET A 194 0.88 -15.03 13.64
C MET A 194 1.28 -14.38 14.97
N THR A 195 0.74 -14.83 16.10
CA THR A 195 0.89 -14.18 17.41
C THR A 195 2.36 -13.94 17.75
N SER A 196 3.20 -14.95 17.64
CA SER A 196 4.64 -14.83 17.94
C SER A 196 5.37 -13.81 17.06
N VAL A 197 5.00 -13.69 15.78
CA VAL A 197 5.56 -12.71 14.85
C VAL A 197 5.14 -11.29 15.26
N ILE A 198 3.84 -11.12 15.56
CA ILE A 198 3.28 -9.83 15.94
C ILE A 198 3.84 -9.36 17.29
N GLU A 199 3.91 -10.23 18.29
CA GLU A 199 4.49 -9.93 19.59
C GLU A 199 5.98 -9.59 19.50
N ARG A 200 6.73 -10.28 18.64
CA ARG A 200 8.16 -10.00 18.43
C ARG A 200 8.40 -8.64 17.79
N LEU A 201 7.63 -8.30 16.75
CA LEU A 201 7.82 -7.04 16.00
C LEU A 201 7.13 -5.85 16.66
N ARG A 202 6.13 -6.09 17.52
CA ARG A 202 5.34 -5.08 18.25
C ARG A 202 4.78 -3.98 17.34
N PRO A 203 4.09 -4.30 16.21
CA PRO A 203 3.64 -3.26 15.29
C PRO A 203 2.50 -2.43 15.88
N GLU A 204 2.43 -1.15 15.55
CA GLU A 204 1.27 -0.29 15.88
C GLU A 204 0.06 -0.58 15.00
N LYS A 205 0.25 -1.33 13.91
CA LYS A 205 -0.84 -1.76 13.01
C LYS A 205 -0.55 -3.12 12.37
N TRP A 206 -1.51 -4.03 12.43
CA TRP A 206 -1.48 -5.27 11.68
C TRP A 206 -2.65 -5.32 10.69
N LYS A 207 -2.36 -5.29 9.38
CA LYS A 207 -3.35 -5.48 8.33
C LYS A 207 -3.47 -6.96 7.97
N VAL A 208 -4.68 -7.49 8.12
CA VAL A 208 -5.03 -8.86 7.74
C VAL A 208 -5.91 -8.76 6.50
N LEU A 209 -5.35 -9.10 5.35
CA LEU A 209 -5.99 -8.98 4.04
C LEU A 209 -6.39 -10.37 3.55
N ARG A 210 -7.62 -10.53 3.07
CA ARG A 210 -7.97 -11.75 2.34
C ARG A 210 -7.29 -11.74 0.97
N MET A 211 -6.80 -12.89 0.51
CA MET A 211 -6.22 -13.01 -0.83
C MET A 211 -7.24 -12.58 -1.89
N LEU A 212 -6.82 -11.62 -2.71
CA LEU A 212 -7.60 -11.09 -3.82
C LEU A 212 -7.14 -11.76 -5.12
N PRO A 213 -8.03 -12.47 -5.84
CA PRO A 213 -7.69 -13.14 -7.09
C PRO A 213 -7.62 -12.14 -8.26
N VAL A 214 -6.61 -11.26 -8.27
CA VAL A 214 -6.41 -10.24 -9.32
C VAL A 214 -5.80 -10.85 -10.59
N VAL A 215 -4.82 -11.73 -10.40
CA VAL A 215 -4.01 -12.33 -11.47
C VAL A 215 -4.19 -13.85 -11.53
N ASP A 216 -4.19 -14.48 -10.35
CA ASP A 216 -4.31 -15.91 -10.12
C ASP A 216 -5.29 -16.14 -8.95
N ASP A 217 -6.00 -17.27 -8.94
CA ASP A 217 -6.91 -17.72 -7.88
C ASP A 217 -6.46 -19.01 -7.18
N SER A 218 -5.30 -19.57 -7.53
CA SER A 218 -4.74 -20.79 -6.94
C SER A 218 -4.62 -20.77 -5.41
N LEU A 219 -4.44 -19.59 -4.83
CA LEU A 219 -4.32 -19.38 -3.38
C LEU A 219 -5.56 -18.76 -2.74
N ALA A 220 -6.70 -18.74 -3.44
CA ALA A 220 -7.93 -18.17 -2.92
C ALA A 220 -8.39 -18.90 -1.64
N VAL A 221 -8.89 -18.12 -0.68
CA VAL A 221 -9.40 -18.61 0.60
C VAL A 221 -10.88 -18.29 0.73
N SER A 222 -11.64 -19.24 1.29
CA SER A 222 -13.07 -19.06 1.54
C SER A 222 -13.31 -17.99 2.62
N GLN A 223 -14.50 -17.39 2.62
CA GLN A 223 -14.87 -16.42 3.66
C GLN A 223 -14.80 -17.04 5.05
N GLN A 224 -15.27 -18.29 5.19
CA GLN A 224 -15.27 -18.99 6.47
C GLN A 224 -13.84 -19.18 7.00
N ALA A 225 -12.94 -19.68 6.17
CA ALA A 225 -11.54 -19.88 6.55
C ALA A 225 -10.84 -18.56 6.91
N PHE A 226 -11.13 -17.49 6.18
CA PHE A 226 -10.62 -16.17 6.51
C PHE A 226 -11.15 -15.67 7.86
N ASN A 227 -12.44 -15.86 8.14
CA ASN A 227 -13.05 -15.51 9.42
C ASN A 227 -12.44 -16.33 10.56
N ASP A 228 -12.18 -17.62 10.36
CA ASP A 228 -11.53 -18.49 11.35
C ASP A 228 -10.12 -18.00 11.69
N PHE A 229 -9.36 -17.54 10.69
CA PHE A 229 -8.07 -16.88 10.90
C PHE A 229 -8.23 -15.61 11.75
N VAL A 230 -9.22 -14.77 11.47
CA VAL A 230 -9.47 -13.54 12.25
C VAL A 230 -9.87 -13.86 13.70
N ILE A 231 -10.72 -14.86 13.92
CA ILE A 231 -11.19 -15.29 15.24
C ILE A 231 -10.02 -15.82 16.07
N ARG A 232 -9.15 -16.66 15.48
CA ARG A 232 -7.95 -17.20 16.14
C ARG A 232 -7.08 -16.12 16.79
N HIS A 233 -6.98 -14.97 16.13
CA HIS A 233 -6.16 -13.86 16.58
C HIS A 233 -6.94 -12.76 17.32
N ALA A 234 -8.15 -13.03 17.81
CA ALA A 234 -9.02 -12.02 18.42
C ALA A 234 -8.37 -11.22 19.56
N HIS A 235 -7.42 -11.82 20.28
CA HIS A 235 -6.64 -11.16 21.33
C HIS A 235 -5.75 -9.99 20.80
N LEU A 236 -5.48 -9.93 19.49
CA LEU A 236 -4.74 -8.84 18.83
C LEU A 236 -5.66 -7.76 18.21
N ALA A 237 -6.96 -7.76 18.54
CA ALA A 237 -7.95 -6.87 17.92
C ALA A 237 -7.61 -5.37 18.00
N SER A 238 -6.90 -4.93 19.03
CA SER A 238 -6.54 -3.51 19.26
C SER A 238 -5.60 -2.91 18.21
N ILE A 239 -4.84 -3.72 17.50
CA ILE A 239 -3.93 -3.28 16.43
C ILE A 239 -4.31 -3.85 15.07
N ARG A 240 -5.26 -4.79 15.03
CA ARG A 240 -5.65 -5.52 13.83
C ARG A 240 -6.70 -4.75 13.03
N HIS A 241 -6.45 -4.62 11.73
CA HIS A 241 -7.38 -4.11 10.75
C HIS A 241 -7.61 -5.19 9.69
N VAL A 242 -8.84 -5.68 9.61
CA VAL A 242 -9.24 -6.71 8.65
C VAL A 242 -9.72 -6.00 7.38
N GLU A 243 -9.24 -6.45 6.22
CA GLU A 243 -9.66 -5.92 4.91
C GLU A 243 -10.07 -7.09 4.02
N ASP A 244 -11.33 -7.11 3.60
CA ASP A 244 -11.83 -8.06 2.61
C ASP A 244 -11.69 -7.50 1.19
N ASN A 245 -11.95 -8.34 0.18
CA ASN A 245 -11.82 -8.03 -1.23
C ASN A 245 -12.65 -6.79 -1.65
N GLN A 246 -13.81 -6.58 -1.02
CA GLN A 246 -14.68 -5.43 -1.31
C GLN A 246 -14.11 -4.10 -0.79
N ASP A 247 -13.26 -4.14 0.23
CA ASP A 247 -12.64 -2.96 0.86
C ASP A 247 -11.42 -2.46 0.08
N MET A 248 -10.83 -3.31 -0.77
CA MET A 248 -9.58 -3.02 -1.48
C MET A 248 -9.76 -2.34 -2.85
N THR A 249 -10.96 -2.36 -3.43
CA THR A 249 -11.22 -1.78 -4.76
C THR A 249 -11.54 -0.28 -4.68
N GLU A 250 -10.92 0.50 -5.55
CA GLU A 250 -11.14 1.96 -5.74
C GLU A 250 -10.83 2.83 -4.50
N SER A 251 -10.13 2.29 -3.51
CA SER A 251 -9.91 2.93 -2.20
C SER A 251 -8.44 3.31 -1.92
N TYR A 252 -7.56 3.08 -2.89
CA TYR A 252 -6.15 3.43 -2.82
C TYR A 252 -5.77 4.43 -3.92
N LEU A 253 -5.01 5.47 -3.59
CA LEU A 253 -4.30 6.26 -4.60
C LEU A 253 -3.03 5.50 -4.97
N MET A 254 -3.01 4.89 -6.16
CA MET A 254 -1.92 4.03 -6.62
C MET A 254 -1.26 4.64 -7.85
N VAL A 255 0.08 4.67 -7.82
CA VAL A 255 0.93 5.10 -8.93
C VAL A 255 1.85 3.94 -9.29
N ASP A 256 1.95 3.61 -10.57
CA ASP A 256 2.77 2.50 -11.05
C ASP A 256 4.25 2.93 -11.26
N PRO A 257 5.15 2.00 -11.66
CA PRO A 257 6.56 2.33 -11.87
C PRO A 257 6.82 3.35 -13.00
N MET A 258 5.86 3.56 -13.90
CA MET A 258 5.94 4.51 -15.02
C MET A 258 5.41 5.90 -14.64
N GLY A 259 4.84 6.07 -13.44
CA GLY A 259 4.23 7.33 -13.02
C GLY A 259 2.82 7.54 -13.58
N ARG A 260 2.07 6.46 -13.79
CA ARG A 260 0.64 6.50 -14.14
C ARG A 260 -0.19 6.20 -12.89
N PHE A 261 -1.31 6.89 -12.72
CA PHE A 261 -2.32 6.41 -11.78
C PHE A 261 -2.89 5.09 -12.30
N PHE A 262 -3.20 4.17 -11.39
CA PHE A 262 -3.86 2.92 -11.78
C PHE A 262 -4.90 2.46 -10.74
N GLN A 263 -5.85 1.67 -11.20
CA GLN A 263 -6.85 0.98 -10.39
C GLN A 263 -7.07 -0.43 -10.92
N ASN A 264 -7.57 -1.32 -10.06
CA ASN A 264 -8.07 -2.62 -10.50
C ASN A 264 -9.14 -2.42 -11.58
N ALA A 265 -9.15 -3.27 -12.60
CA ALA A 265 -10.21 -3.26 -13.59
C ALA A 265 -11.57 -3.53 -12.92
N ALA A 266 -12.55 -2.66 -13.17
CA ALA A 266 -13.91 -2.80 -12.61
C ALA A 266 -14.82 -3.61 -13.55
N GLY A 267 -15.65 -4.48 -12.98
CA GLY A 267 -16.62 -5.34 -13.67
C GLY A 267 -16.53 -6.81 -13.23
N ALA A 268 -17.62 -7.56 -13.34
CA ALA A 268 -17.61 -9.00 -13.06
C ALA A 268 -16.65 -9.72 -14.03
N GLY A 269 -15.61 -10.36 -13.49
CA GLY A 269 -14.60 -11.10 -14.26
C GLY A 269 -13.48 -10.25 -14.88
N ALA A 270 -13.43 -8.95 -14.62
CA ALA A 270 -12.34 -8.10 -15.11
C ALA A 270 -11.04 -8.39 -14.35
N ARG A 271 -9.96 -8.74 -15.07
CA ARG A 271 -8.61 -8.95 -14.52
C ARG A 271 -7.67 -7.83 -14.96
N GLY A 272 -6.65 -7.56 -14.17
CA GLY A 272 -5.63 -6.55 -14.48
C GLY A 272 -6.00 -5.13 -14.07
N TYR A 273 -5.38 -4.16 -14.73
CA TYR A 273 -5.36 -2.76 -14.31
C TYR A 273 -5.87 -1.82 -15.40
N ARG A 274 -6.46 -0.70 -14.96
CA ARG A 274 -6.69 0.48 -15.80
C ARG A 274 -5.67 1.55 -15.43
N TYR A 275 -5.06 2.15 -16.44
CA TYR A 275 -4.02 3.16 -16.27
C TYR A 275 -4.48 4.52 -16.79
N SER A 276 -4.06 5.59 -16.13
CA SER A 276 -4.09 6.93 -16.71
C SER A 276 -2.99 7.12 -17.75
N GLN A 277 -2.99 8.28 -18.41
CA GLN A 277 -1.78 8.80 -19.06
C GLN A 277 -0.67 9.04 -18.02
N PRO A 278 0.62 8.99 -18.40
CA PRO A 278 1.72 9.31 -17.49
C PRO A 278 1.59 10.73 -16.92
N ILE A 279 1.77 10.88 -15.62
CA ILE A 279 1.62 12.16 -14.91
C ILE A 279 2.61 13.19 -15.43
N LEU A 280 3.82 12.76 -15.82
CA LEU A 280 4.85 13.65 -16.37
C LEU A 280 4.56 14.13 -17.79
N GLU A 281 3.60 13.52 -18.49
CA GLU A 281 3.23 13.87 -19.87
C GLU A 281 1.92 14.66 -19.91
N ALA A 282 0.89 14.18 -19.22
CA ALA A 282 -0.44 14.81 -19.23
C ALA A 282 -0.67 15.82 -18.08
N GLY A 283 0.18 15.81 -17.05
CA GLY A 283 -0.08 16.52 -15.80
C GLY A 283 -1.00 15.74 -14.86
N ALA A 284 -0.88 16.01 -13.55
CA ALA A 284 -1.57 15.24 -12.52
C ALA A 284 -3.10 15.36 -12.58
N LEU A 285 -3.64 16.53 -12.90
CA LEU A 285 -5.10 16.74 -13.01
C LEU A 285 -5.71 15.89 -14.13
N ALA A 286 -5.14 15.97 -15.35
CA ALA A 286 -5.64 15.21 -16.49
C ALA A 286 -5.46 13.70 -16.30
N ALA A 287 -4.32 13.28 -15.76
CA ALA A 287 -4.09 11.87 -15.40
C ALA A 287 -5.10 11.37 -14.36
N PHE A 288 -5.41 12.19 -13.33
CA PHE A 288 -6.33 11.81 -12.27
C PHE A 288 -7.79 11.78 -12.72
N ALA A 289 -8.21 12.63 -13.66
CA ALA A 289 -9.57 12.69 -14.16
C ALA A 289 -10.07 11.36 -14.76
N GLY A 290 -9.17 10.56 -15.34
CA GLY A 290 -9.49 9.22 -15.87
C GLY A 290 -9.69 8.13 -14.81
N MET A 291 -9.51 8.45 -13.52
CA MET A 291 -9.51 7.46 -12.45
C MET A 291 -10.84 7.41 -11.70
N ARG A 292 -11.24 6.19 -11.33
CA ARG A 292 -12.29 5.98 -10.32
C ARG A 292 -11.66 5.92 -8.94
N PHE A 293 -12.10 6.79 -8.05
CA PHE A 293 -11.64 6.83 -6.67
C PHE A 293 -12.80 7.07 -5.70
N SER A 294 -12.93 6.20 -4.70
CA SER A 294 -13.96 6.29 -3.67
C SER A 294 -13.37 6.91 -2.40
N ALA A 295 -13.56 8.22 -2.25
CA ALA A 295 -13.19 8.94 -1.03
C ALA A 295 -13.83 8.34 0.24
N PRO A 296 -15.11 7.92 0.25
CA PRO A 296 -15.70 7.24 1.42
C PRO A 296 -14.98 5.95 1.80
N LYS A 297 -14.66 5.08 0.82
CA LYS A 297 -13.90 3.85 1.10
C LYS A 297 -12.49 4.15 1.59
N PHE A 298 -11.83 5.17 1.01
CA PHE A 298 -10.52 5.62 1.49
C PHE A 298 -10.59 6.03 2.96
N LEU A 299 -11.53 6.93 3.32
CA LEU A 299 -11.68 7.42 4.70
C LEU A 299 -11.95 6.28 5.69
N PHE A 300 -12.85 5.35 5.37
CA PHE A 300 -13.13 4.20 6.21
C PHE A 300 -11.86 3.43 6.59
N ARG A 301 -10.94 3.22 5.65
CA ARG A 301 -9.71 2.44 5.87
C ARG A 301 -8.68 3.12 6.78
N TYR A 302 -8.73 4.44 6.88
CA TYR A 302 -7.77 5.25 7.65
C TYR A 302 -8.35 5.81 8.95
N VAL A 303 -9.68 5.95 9.04
CA VAL A 303 -10.38 6.51 10.20
C VAL A 303 -11.04 5.42 11.05
N ALA A 304 -11.37 4.24 10.48
CA ALA A 304 -12.01 3.19 11.26
C ALA A 304 -11.13 2.72 12.44
N PRO A 305 -11.72 2.59 13.65
CA PRO A 305 -11.03 2.02 14.80
C PRO A 305 -10.50 0.62 14.49
N ALA A 306 -9.41 0.23 15.15
CA ALA A 306 -8.97 -1.16 15.13
C ALA A 306 -10.10 -2.06 15.66
N GLY A 307 -10.36 -3.17 14.97
CA GLY A 307 -11.46 -4.09 15.29
C GLY A 307 -12.86 -3.71 14.76
N ALA A 308 -13.02 -2.63 13.98
CA ALA A 308 -14.30 -2.32 13.33
C ALA A 308 -14.69 -3.40 12.30
N ALA A 309 -15.97 -3.78 12.26
CA ALA A 309 -16.53 -4.69 11.25
C ALA A 309 -16.44 -4.07 9.84
N PRO A 310 -16.30 -4.87 8.77
CA PRO A 310 -16.24 -4.38 7.39
C PRO A 310 -17.51 -3.61 7.01
N VAL A 311 -17.40 -2.70 6.04
CA VAL A 311 -18.54 -1.90 5.56
C VAL A 311 -19.63 -2.85 5.05
N PRO A 312 -20.91 -2.70 5.45
CA PRO A 312 -21.98 -3.48 4.86
C PRO A 312 -22.07 -3.21 3.35
N SER A 313 -22.32 -4.26 2.56
CA SER A 313 -22.55 -4.19 1.11
C SER A 313 -23.48 -3.02 0.76
N PRO A 314 -23.23 -2.26 -0.32
CA PRO A 314 -23.97 -1.05 -0.62
C PRO A 314 -25.41 -1.38 -1.06
N GLY A 315 -26.31 -1.50 -0.09
CA GLY A 315 -27.68 -1.04 -0.24
C GLY A 315 -27.64 0.48 -0.13
N ALA A 316 -27.62 1.17 -1.27
CA ALA A 316 -27.76 2.63 -1.39
C ALA A 316 -26.62 3.52 -0.85
N ILE A 317 -25.35 3.21 -1.16
CA ILE A 317 -24.26 4.20 -1.08
C ILE A 317 -23.88 4.62 -2.51
N SER A 318 -23.84 5.93 -2.75
CA SER A 318 -23.59 6.57 -4.05
C SER A 318 -22.49 5.87 -4.85
N ALA A 319 -22.79 5.56 -6.11
CA ALA A 319 -21.90 4.90 -7.06
C ALA A 319 -20.53 5.61 -7.18
N PRO A 320 -19.43 4.89 -7.52
CA PRO A 320 -18.16 5.52 -7.86
C PRO A 320 -18.37 6.54 -8.98
N PHE A 321 -17.94 7.78 -8.75
CA PHE A 321 -18.08 8.85 -9.73
C PHE A 321 -16.97 8.75 -10.79
N ASN A 322 -17.35 8.84 -12.06
CA ASN A 322 -16.43 9.17 -13.14
C ASN A 322 -16.21 10.69 -13.12
N LEU A 323 -14.97 11.16 -13.02
CA LEU A 323 -14.64 12.57 -13.26
C LEU A 323 -14.83 12.88 -14.76
N MET A 324 -16.05 13.19 -15.18
CA MET A 324 -16.27 13.81 -16.49
C MET A 324 -15.85 15.27 -16.39
N VAL A 325 -14.62 15.57 -16.81
CA VAL A 325 -14.19 16.94 -17.05
C VAL A 325 -14.90 17.41 -18.32
N ALA A 326 -15.79 18.39 -18.20
CA ALA A 326 -16.34 19.09 -19.35
C ALA A 326 -15.17 19.77 -20.09
N ALA A 327 -14.96 19.40 -21.36
CA ALA A 327 -14.05 20.12 -22.23
C ALA A 327 -14.55 21.57 -22.38
N PRO A 328 -13.67 22.58 -22.33
CA PRO A 328 -14.08 23.93 -22.68
C PRO A 328 -14.41 23.97 -24.19
N ALA A 329 -15.50 24.65 -24.51
CA ALA A 329 -15.91 24.95 -25.88
C ALA A 329 -14.90 25.86 -26.60
#